data_AF-A0A1G4RIV8-F1
#
_entry.id   AF-A0A1G4RIV8-F1
#
_cell.length_a   1.000
_cell.length_b   1.000
_cell.length_c   1.000
_cell.angle_alpha   90.00
_cell.angle_beta   90.00
_cell.angle_gamma   90.00
#
_symmetry.space_group_name_H-M   'P 1'
#
loop_
_entity.id
_entity.type
_entity.pdbx_description
1 polymer ?
#
loop_
_entity_poly.entity_id
_entity_poly.type
_entity_poly.pdbx_seq_one_letter_code
_entity_poly.pdbx_strand_id
1 'polypeptide(L)'
;MLQQRPKPKKQNPLWYIGAAVTFILTQLKTLLPLLKLGKFGGAIISMAVTIGAYAIIFPWQFAIGFVLLLLIHELGHVIAAKQKGLPVSAPVFIPFLGALINMKRHPRDAVTEAYVALGGPVLGTVGALVVFGAAYALGDPQHSKLLYSIAYVGFFLNLINLMPIHPLDGGRIATAVTRWLWLVGLIGGLVVIIYLRSILFFIIWAMFAYDLYKKFVKDRKQGEERFVNASFLVAAEPLLAQGYLIPGPEHKRELPFVTFSDLDGQQYVNVFWEGLHFQGTVPLMHQGIIKRTHVTRVEHLQKEDGLHLMIHCQIDYQLYENDKYYDVPTSARWKFGTAYALLAAFLIGMMWYVHEVTGLNG
;
A
#
# COMPACT_ATOMS: atom_id res chain seq x y z
N MET A 1 26.08 47.30 53.24
CA MET A 1 24.91 47.27 52.34
C MET A 1 25.25 46.40 51.14
N LEU A 2 24.67 45.21 51.02
CA LEU A 2 24.94 44.26 49.94
C LEU A 2 24.05 44.59 48.72
N GLN A 3 24.67 44.97 47.60
CA GLN A 3 24.01 45.16 46.30
C GLN A 3 23.54 43.80 45.76
N GLN A 4 22.22 43.64 45.59
CA GLN A 4 21.63 42.48 44.95
C GLN A 4 21.76 42.59 43.42
N ARG A 5 22.41 41.61 42.78
CA ARG A 5 22.42 41.46 41.32
C ARG A 5 21.05 41.01 40.81
N PRO A 6 20.53 41.53 39.67
CA PRO A 6 19.26 41.09 39.11
C PRO A 6 19.36 39.66 38.58
N LYS A 7 18.39 38.81 38.96
CA LYS A 7 18.28 37.42 38.47
C LYS A 7 17.82 37.39 37.01
N PRO A 8 18.33 36.48 36.16
CA PRO A 8 17.91 36.36 34.77
C PRO A 8 16.44 35.88 34.69
N LYS A 9 15.64 36.56 33.84
CA LYS A 9 14.25 36.15 33.55
C LYS A 9 14.25 34.76 32.93
N LYS A 10 13.71 33.77 33.65
CA LYS A 10 13.39 32.45 33.10
C LYS A 10 12.35 32.61 31.99
N GLN A 11 12.79 32.46 30.74
CA GLN A 11 11.89 32.41 29.59
C GLN A 11 11.11 31.09 29.61
N ASN A 12 9.80 31.18 29.44
CA ASN A 12 8.87 30.07 29.58
C ASN A 12 9.00 29.09 28.38
N PRO A 13 9.16 27.77 28.59
CA PRO A 13 9.30 26.79 27.50
C PRO A 13 8.09 26.74 26.55
N LEU A 14 6.92 27.21 27.01
CA LEU A 14 5.72 27.41 26.22
C LEU A 14 5.90 28.37 25.03
N TRP A 15 6.83 29.33 25.12
CA TRP A 15 7.11 30.25 24.01
C TRP A 15 7.82 29.54 22.85
N TYR A 16 8.75 28.62 23.14
CA TYR A 16 9.42 27.80 22.12
C TYR A 16 8.43 26.84 21.44
N ILE A 17 7.48 26.29 22.20
CA ILE A 17 6.40 25.46 21.65
C ILE A 17 5.48 26.30 20.77
N GLY A 18 5.09 27.50 21.23
CA GLY A 18 4.27 28.43 20.46
C GLY A 18 4.96 28.91 19.17
N ALA A 19 6.26 29.19 19.22
CA ALA A 19 7.09 29.55 18.07
C ALA A 19 7.25 28.37 17.08
N ALA A 20 7.43 27.15 17.57
CA ALA A 20 7.50 25.96 16.72
C ALA A 20 6.15 25.65 16.05
N VAL A 21 5.04 25.75 16.78
CA VAL A 21 3.69 25.55 16.24
C VAL A 21 3.36 26.62 15.19
N THR A 22 3.66 27.89 15.46
CA THR A 22 3.44 28.96 14.49
C THR A 22 4.34 28.84 13.26
N PHE A 23 5.59 28.40 13.41
CA PHE A 23 6.48 28.07 12.30
C PHE A 23 5.93 26.92 11.45
N ILE A 24 5.46 25.83 12.07
CA ILE A 24 4.84 24.70 11.35
C ILE A 24 3.56 25.15 10.62
N LEU A 25 2.70 25.94 11.27
CA LEU A 25 1.46 26.44 10.68
C LEU A 25 1.71 27.42 9.52
N THR A 26 2.74 28.24 9.61
CA THR A 26 3.13 29.15 8.51
C THR A 26 3.72 28.39 7.32
N GLN A 27 4.54 27.37 7.56
CA GLN A 27 5.02 26.45 6.50
C GLN A 27 3.87 25.64 5.89
N LEU A 28 2.87 25.24 6.68
CA LEU A 28 1.69 24.56 6.16
C LEU A 28 0.84 25.48 5.26
N LYS A 29 0.80 26.78 5.60
CA LYS A 29 0.05 27.80 4.84
C LYS A 29 0.74 28.18 3.52
N THR A 30 2.06 28.10 3.44
CA THR A 30 2.83 28.30 2.18
C THR A 30 2.79 27.07 1.27
N LEU A 31 2.43 25.89 1.79
CA LEU A 31 2.20 24.66 1.01
C LEU A 31 0.78 24.53 0.44
N LEU A 32 -0.20 25.26 0.97
CA LEU A 32 -1.58 25.31 0.45
C LEU A 32 -1.72 25.68 -1.04
N PRO A 33 -0.96 26.66 -1.60
CA PRO A 33 -0.96 26.93 -3.03
C PRO A 33 -0.33 25.80 -3.87
N LEU A 34 0.59 25.00 -3.32
CA LEU A 34 1.13 23.81 -4.00
C LEU A 34 0.12 22.65 -4.05
N LEU A 35 -0.85 22.61 -3.13
CA LEU A 35 -1.94 21.63 -3.15
C LEU A 35 -2.87 21.80 -4.37
N LYS A 36 -2.79 22.96 -5.06
CA LYS A 36 -3.51 23.22 -6.31
C LYS A 36 -2.84 22.62 -7.56
N LEU A 37 -1.69 21.96 -7.46
CA LEU A 37 -0.99 21.29 -8.57
C LEU A 37 -1.61 19.92 -8.97
N GLY A 38 -2.93 19.80 -9.12
CA GLY A 38 -3.56 18.60 -9.69
C GLY A 38 -3.08 17.25 -9.08
N LYS A 39 -3.11 16.17 -9.88
CA LYS A 39 -2.73 14.81 -9.44
C LYS A 39 -1.24 14.64 -9.08
N PHE A 40 -0.38 15.60 -9.45
CA PHE A 40 1.08 15.54 -9.26
C PHE A 40 1.59 16.41 -8.10
N GLY A 41 0.81 17.39 -7.64
CA GLY A 41 1.18 18.29 -6.54
C GLY A 41 1.36 17.56 -5.23
N GLY A 42 0.48 16.59 -4.93
CA GLY A 42 0.59 15.75 -3.74
C GLY A 42 1.91 14.96 -3.70
N ALA A 43 2.34 14.40 -4.84
CA ALA A 43 3.60 13.68 -4.94
C ALA A 43 4.80 14.59 -4.65
N ILE A 44 4.85 15.76 -5.29
CA ILE A 44 5.94 16.74 -5.10
C ILE A 44 6.02 17.22 -3.64
N ILE A 45 4.87 17.55 -3.02
CA ILE A 45 4.83 17.96 -1.61
C ILE A 45 5.31 16.84 -0.71
N SER A 46 4.81 15.61 -0.90
CA SER A 46 5.21 14.46 -0.08
C SER A 46 6.70 14.16 -0.20
N MET A 47 7.27 14.32 -1.40
CA MET A 47 8.69 14.18 -1.67
C MET A 47 9.51 15.27 -0.96
N ALA A 48 9.09 16.54 -1.04
CA ALA A 48 9.76 17.65 -0.36
C ALA A 48 9.74 17.48 1.16
N VAL A 49 8.61 17.07 1.74
CA VAL A 49 8.47 16.76 3.17
C VAL A 49 9.40 15.61 3.57
N THR A 50 9.49 14.57 2.74
CA THR A 50 10.36 13.41 2.99
C THR A 50 11.84 13.80 2.91
N ILE A 51 12.25 14.61 1.93
CA ILE A 51 13.60 15.17 1.87
C ILE A 51 13.90 15.98 3.12
N GLY A 52 12.99 16.87 3.53
CA GLY A 52 13.15 17.68 4.74
C GLY A 52 13.30 16.82 6.00
N ALA A 53 12.50 15.76 6.14
CA ALA A 53 12.58 14.84 7.27
C ALA A 53 13.92 14.10 7.32
N TYR A 54 14.41 13.58 6.19
CA TYR A 54 15.73 12.95 6.13
C TYR A 54 16.87 13.96 6.35
N ALA A 55 16.73 15.20 5.89
CA ALA A 55 17.73 16.26 6.06
C ALA A 55 17.89 16.72 7.53
N ILE A 56 16.97 16.35 8.43
CA ILE A 56 17.15 16.57 9.89
C ILE A 56 18.20 15.62 10.46
N ILE A 57 18.36 14.42 9.88
CA ILE A 57 19.21 13.34 10.40
C ILE A 57 20.49 13.20 9.56
N PHE A 58 20.40 13.41 8.25
CA PHE A 58 21.47 13.24 7.29
C PHE A 58 21.80 14.55 6.56
N PRO A 59 22.98 14.67 5.93
CA PRO A 59 23.28 15.80 5.05
C PRO A 59 22.20 15.96 3.98
N TRP A 60 21.79 17.20 3.71
CA TRP A 60 20.69 17.48 2.79
C TRP A 60 20.94 16.94 1.36
N GLN A 61 22.19 16.91 0.90
CA GLN A 61 22.55 16.31 -0.39
C GLN A 61 22.32 14.80 -0.41
N PHE A 62 22.62 14.12 0.70
CA PHE A 62 22.35 12.70 0.87
C PHE A 62 20.84 12.44 0.87
N ALA A 63 20.08 13.24 1.62
CA ALA A 63 18.61 13.14 1.68
C ALA A 63 17.98 13.29 0.28
N ILE A 64 18.43 14.27 -0.51
CA ILE A 64 17.97 14.43 -1.90
C ILE A 64 18.32 13.20 -2.73
N GLY A 65 19.59 12.76 -2.72
CA GLY A 65 20.02 11.61 -3.51
C GLY A 65 19.26 10.33 -3.16
N PHE A 66 19.05 10.08 -1.86
CA PHE A 66 18.29 8.94 -1.37
C PHE A 66 16.82 8.98 -1.82
N VAL A 67 16.15 10.12 -1.67
CA VAL A 67 14.74 10.26 -2.10
C VAL A 67 14.60 10.16 -3.63
N LEU A 68 15.58 10.63 -4.39
CA LEU A 68 15.61 10.44 -5.85
C LEU A 68 15.76 8.96 -6.23
N LEU A 69 16.60 8.19 -5.52
CA LEU A 69 16.69 6.75 -5.73
C LEU A 69 15.41 6.01 -5.35
N LEU A 70 14.75 6.40 -4.26
CA LEU A 70 13.41 5.92 -3.91
C LEU A 70 12.40 6.22 -5.02
N LEU A 71 12.43 7.44 -5.58
CA LEU A 71 11.56 7.81 -6.69
C LEU A 71 11.83 6.93 -7.93
N ILE A 72 13.09 6.72 -8.29
CA ILE A 72 13.47 5.86 -9.43
C ILE A 72 12.96 4.42 -9.21
N HIS A 73 13.08 3.90 -7.98
CA HIS A 73 12.53 2.60 -7.61
C HIS A 73 11.00 2.56 -7.81
N GLU A 74 10.25 3.52 -7.26
CA GLU A 74 8.78 3.56 -7.44
C GLU A 74 8.35 3.73 -8.90
N LEU A 75 9.10 4.52 -9.68
CA LEU A 75 8.86 4.65 -11.11
C LEU A 75 9.02 3.32 -11.84
N GLY A 76 9.88 2.42 -11.34
CA GLY A 76 10.01 1.06 -11.85
C GLY A 76 8.71 0.28 -11.75
N HIS A 77 8.05 0.34 -10.59
CA HIS A 77 6.71 -0.24 -10.41
C HIS A 77 5.68 0.42 -11.32
N VAL A 78 5.68 1.75 -11.40
CA VAL A 78 4.72 2.50 -12.24
C VAL A 78 4.87 2.12 -13.72
N ILE A 79 6.10 2.03 -14.23
CA ILE A 79 6.37 1.65 -15.62
C ILE A 79 5.94 0.20 -15.86
N ALA A 80 6.33 -0.73 -14.99
CA ALA A 80 5.95 -2.13 -15.10
C ALA A 80 4.43 -2.33 -15.04
N ALA A 81 3.74 -1.60 -14.17
CA ALA A 81 2.28 -1.64 -14.07
C ALA A 81 1.61 -1.07 -15.33
N LYS A 82 2.10 0.04 -15.87
CA LYS A 82 1.59 0.61 -17.13
C LYS A 82 1.78 -0.33 -18.32
N GLN A 83 2.92 -1.04 -18.40
CA GLN A 83 3.16 -2.06 -19.42
C GLN A 83 2.18 -3.24 -19.33
N LYS A 84 1.65 -3.51 -18.12
CA LYS A 84 0.60 -4.51 -17.87
C LYS A 84 -0.83 -3.93 -17.96
N GLY A 85 -0.98 -2.68 -18.39
CA GLY A 85 -2.28 -2.02 -18.53
C GLY A 85 -2.97 -1.71 -17.20
N LEU A 86 -2.22 -1.70 -16.08
CA LEU A 86 -2.78 -1.41 -14.76
C LEU A 86 -2.85 0.10 -14.51
N PRO A 87 -4.02 0.63 -14.09
CA PRO A 87 -4.19 2.03 -13.73
C PRO A 87 -3.54 2.35 -12.38
N VAL A 88 -2.42 3.08 -12.42
CA VAL A 88 -1.63 3.47 -11.24
C VAL A 88 -1.62 4.99 -11.02
N SER A 89 -1.61 5.41 -9.76
CA SER A 89 -1.45 6.82 -9.37
C SER A 89 0.01 7.26 -9.34
N ALA A 90 0.24 8.56 -9.13
CA ALA A 90 1.57 9.05 -8.78
C ALA A 90 2.01 8.45 -7.41
N PRO A 91 3.32 8.23 -7.19
CA PRO A 91 3.85 7.79 -5.90
C PRO A 91 3.63 8.85 -4.81
N VAL A 92 3.32 8.40 -3.60
CA VAL A 92 3.23 9.24 -2.39
C VAL A 92 4.33 8.81 -1.43
N PHE A 93 5.13 9.76 -0.98
CA PHE A 93 6.26 9.51 -0.09
C PHE A 93 5.85 9.69 1.36
N ILE A 94 6.22 8.74 2.21
CA ILE A 94 6.01 8.79 3.66
C ILE A 94 7.38 8.83 4.32
N PRO A 95 7.70 9.89 5.09
CA PRO A 95 8.96 10.00 5.80
C PRO A 95 9.27 8.73 6.62
N PHE A 96 10.50 8.24 6.51
CA PHE A 96 11.02 7.05 7.23
C PHE A 96 10.37 5.71 6.92
N LEU A 97 9.24 5.67 6.19
CA LEU A 97 8.55 4.43 5.82
C LEU A 97 8.83 4.04 4.36
N GLY A 98 9.00 5.01 3.45
CA GLY A 98 9.26 4.76 2.04
C GLY A 98 8.27 5.50 1.14
N ALA A 99 7.88 4.89 0.03
CA ALA A 99 6.90 5.42 -0.87
C ALA A 99 5.85 4.36 -1.22
N LEU A 100 4.67 4.82 -1.61
CA LEU A 100 3.54 3.95 -1.94
C LEU A 100 2.89 4.44 -3.22
N ILE A 101 2.60 3.51 -4.12
CA ILE A 101 1.73 3.75 -5.28
C ILE A 101 0.33 3.21 -4.97
N ASN A 102 -0.70 3.99 -5.31
CA ASN A 102 -2.07 3.50 -5.23
C ASN A 102 -2.46 2.87 -6.58
N MET A 103 -2.87 1.61 -6.56
CA MET A 103 -3.37 0.91 -7.74
C MET A 103 -4.90 0.94 -7.69
N LYS A 104 -5.55 1.45 -8.75
CA LYS A 104 -7.02 1.41 -8.82
C LYS A 104 -7.56 0.00 -9.05
N ARG A 105 -6.72 -0.86 -9.62
CA ARG A 105 -7.02 -2.26 -9.91
C ARG A 105 -5.85 -3.12 -9.51
N HIS A 106 -6.11 -4.11 -8.67
CA HIS A 106 -5.10 -5.08 -8.26
C HIS A 106 -4.74 -6.02 -9.42
N PRO A 107 -3.49 -6.53 -9.46
CA PRO A 107 -3.11 -7.62 -10.36
C PRO A 107 -4.10 -8.78 -10.27
N ARG A 108 -4.41 -9.41 -11.41
CA ARG A 108 -5.36 -10.54 -11.47
C ARG A 108 -4.66 -11.91 -11.46
N ASP A 109 -3.33 -11.92 -11.50
CA ASP A 109 -2.50 -13.11 -11.54
C ASP A 109 -1.12 -12.83 -10.90
N ALA A 110 -0.51 -13.88 -10.33
CA ALA A 110 0.78 -13.77 -9.65
C ALA A 110 1.92 -13.39 -10.60
N VAL A 111 1.84 -13.72 -11.90
CA VAL A 111 2.88 -13.34 -12.89
C VAL A 111 2.91 -11.83 -13.09
N THR A 112 1.74 -11.21 -13.24
CA THR A 112 1.61 -9.75 -13.35
C THR A 112 2.05 -9.08 -12.06
N GLU A 113 1.68 -9.62 -10.89
CA GLU A 113 2.11 -9.11 -9.60
C GLU A 113 3.64 -9.14 -9.46
N ALA A 114 4.27 -10.28 -9.75
CA ALA A 114 5.72 -10.44 -9.70
C ALA A 114 6.44 -9.57 -10.74
N TYR A 115 5.86 -9.37 -11.92
CA TYR A 115 6.41 -8.46 -12.94
C TYR A 115 6.44 -7.01 -12.46
N VAL A 116 5.34 -6.55 -11.85
CA VAL A 116 5.27 -5.19 -11.29
C VAL A 116 6.22 -5.05 -10.10
N ALA A 117 6.24 -6.03 -9.20
CA ALA A 117 7.11 -6.04 -8.03
C ALA A 117 8.60 -6.07 -8.41
N LEU A 118 9.00 -6.79 -9.46
CA LEU A 118 10.38 -6.81 -9.94
C LEU A 118 10.79 -5.48 -10.61
N GLY A 119 9.84 -4.74 -11.16
CA GLY A 119 10.10 -3.47 -11.84
C GLY A 119 10.82 -2.43 -10.97
N GLY A 120 10.45 -2.34 -9.68
CA GLY A 120 11.06 -1.40 -8.74
C GLY A 120 12.52 -1.70 -8.45
N PRO A 121 12.86 -2.89 -7.93
CA PRO A 121 14.24 -3.31 -7.70
C PRO A 121 15.12 -3.22 -8.95
N VAL A 122 14.61 -3.57 -10.14
CA VAL A 122 15.38 -3.46 -11.39
C VAL A 122 15.70 -2.00 -11.70
N LEU A 123 14.70 -1.11 -11.75
CA LEU A 123 14.95 0.28 -12.11
C LEU A 123 15.72 1.03 -11.02
N GLY A 124 15.42 0.75 -9.76
CA GLY A 124 16.17 1.26 -8.61
C GLY A 124 17.64 0.83 -8.64
N THR A 125 17.94 -0.40 -9.07
CA THR A 125 19.31 -0.89 -9.23
C THR A 125 20.02 -0.12 -10.34
N VAL A 126 19.36 0.14 -11.47
CA VAL A 126 19.90 0.99 -12.54
C VAL A 126 20.19 2.40 -12.02
N GLY A 127 19.27 2.99 -11.25
CA GLY A 127 19.49 4.30 -10.62
C GLY A 127 20.73 4.31 -9.72
N ALA A 128 20.88 3.31 -8.86
CA ALA A 128 22.04 3.17 -7.99
C ALA A 128 23.35 2.97 -8.78
N LEU A 129 23.32 2.21 -9.89
CA LEU A 129 24.47 2.05 -10.79
C LEU A 129 24.88 3.36 -11.47
N VAL A 130 23.93 4.20 -11.85
CA VAL A 130 24.24 5.52 -12.43
C VAL A 130 24.95 6.40 -11.40
N VAL A 131 24.46 6.43 -10.16
CA VAL A 131 25.12 7.18 -9.07
C VAL A 131 26.51 6.62 -8.78
N PHE A 132 26.64 5.29 -8.75
CA PHE A 132 27.93 4.62 -8.58
C PHE A 132 28.91 4.97 -9.71
N GLY A 133 28.47 4.89 -10.96
CA GLY A 133 29.29 5.23 -12.12
C GLY A 133 29.72 6.70 -12.13
N ALA A 134 28.84 7.61 -11.69
CA ALA A 134 29.20 9.01 -11.50
C ALA A 134 30.28 9.18 -10.42
N ALA A 135 30.14 8.49 -9.28
CA ALA A 135 31.15 8.49 -8.21
C ALA A 135 32.51 7.99 -8.71
N TYR A 136 32.50 6.89 -9.48
CA TYR A 136 33.69 6.29 -10.07
C TYR A 136 34.38 7.22 -11.07
N ALA A 137 33.62 7.91 -11.92
CA ALA A 137 34.14 8.83 -12.92
C ALA A 137 34.80 10.09 -12.32
N LEU A 138 34.41 10.50 -11.10
CA LEU A 138 35.02 11.62 -10.37
C LEU A 138 36.44 11.30 -9.85
N GLY A 139 36.86 10.04 -9.88
CA GLY A 139 38.27 9.61 -9.73
C GLY A 139 38.83 9.64 -8.31
N ASP A 140 38.41 10.56 -7.45
CA ASP A 140 38.86 10.63 -6.05
C ASP A 140 37.79 10.10 -5.08
N PRO A 141 38.02 8.94 -4.42
CA PRO A 141 37.12 8.39 -3.41
C PRO A 141 36.84 9.33 -2.25
N GLN A 142 37.78 10.21 -1.89
CA GLN A 142 37.61 11.18 -0.79
C GLN A 142 36.57 12.25 -1.13
N HIS A 143 36.55 12.71 -2.38
CA HIS A 143 35.61 13.73 -2.86
C HIS A 143 34.25 13.15 -3.27
N SER A 144 34.20 11.85 -3.59
CA SER A 144 32.99 11.14 -4.03
C SER A 144 32.31 10.31 -2.94
N LYS A 145 32.79 10.36 -1.69
CA LYS A 145 32.21 9.63 -0.52
C LYS A 145 30.68 9.74 -0.45
N LEU A 146 30.13 10.94 -0.68
CA LEU A 146 28.69 11.16 -0.66
C LEU A 146 27.96 10.31 -1.73
N LEU A 147 28.46 10.29 -2.97
CA LEU A 147 27.84 9.54 -4.06
C LEU A 147 27.97 8.03 -3.85
N TYR A 148 29.12 7.56 -3.36
CA TYR A 148 29.27 6.16 -2.98
C TYR A 148 28.30 5.75 -1.86
N SER A 149 28.11 6.59 -0.84
CA SER A 149 27.11 6.35 0.21
C SER A 149 25.69 6.32 -0.35
N ILE A 150 25.33 7.23 -1.26
CA ILE A 150 24.01 7.24 -1.91
C ILE A 150 23.82 5.97 -2.75
N ALA A 151 24.82 5.56 -3.54
CA ALA A 151 24.78 4.34 -4.34
C ALA A 151 24.68 3.09 -3.45
N TYR A 152 25.47 3.01 -2.38
CA TYR A 152 25.42 1.90 -1.42
C TYR A 152 24.04 1.75 -0.81
N VAL A 153 23.45 2.85 -0.31
CA VAL A 153 22.09 2.83 0.25
C VAL A 153 21.05 2.52 -0.81
N GLY A 154 21.26 2.93 -2.06
CA GLY A 154 20.46 2.51 -3.21
C GLY A 154 20.48 0.99 -3.41
N PHE A 155 21.66 0.37 -3.48
CA PHE A 155 21.76 -1.08 -3.61
C PHE A 155 21.15 -1.80 -2.41
N PHE A 156 21.40 -1.32 -1.20
CA PHE A 156 20.83 -1.85 0.02
C PHE A 156 19.30 -1.78 0.05
N LEU A 157 18.71 -0.64 -0.35
CA LEU A 157 17.28 -0.46 -0.45
C LEU A 157 16.66 -1.50 -1.41
N ASN A 158 17.23 -1.66 -2.60
CA ASN A 158 16.72 -2.64 -3.58
C ASN A 158 16.88 -4.07 -3.07
N LEU A 159 17.97 -4.39 -2.35
CA LEU A 159 18.19 -5.71 -1.77
C LEU A 159 17.19 -6.01 -0.65
N ILE A 160 16.92 -5.03 0.21
CA ILE A 160 15.87 -5.15 1.24
C ILE A 160 14.52 -5.36 0.58
N ASN A 161 14.18 -4.61 -0.45
CA ASN A 161 12.92 -4.78 -1.15
C ASN A 161 12.80 -6.15 -1.84
N LEU A 162 13.92 -6.79 -2.19
CA LEU A 162 13.91 -8.18 -2.65
C LEU A 162 13.70 -9.20 -1.53
N MET A 163 13.75 -8.86 -0.24
CA MET A 163 13.46 -9.85 0.80
C MET A 163 12.05 -10.43 0.64
N PRO A 164 11.88 -11.76 0.77
CA PRO A 164 10.59 -12.42 0.55
C PRO A 164 9.65 -12.29 1.75
N ILE A 165 9.35 -11.04 2.13
CA ILE A 165 8.56 -10.63 3.30
C ILE A 165 7.52 -9.62 2.81
N HIS A 166 6.24 -9.83 3.09
CA HIS A 166 5.22 -8.80 2.84
C HIS A 166 5.36 -7.67 3.88
N PRO A 167 5.31 -6.36 3.51
CA PRO A 167 4.83 -5.77 2.26
C PRO A 167 5.90 -5.49 1.18
N LEU A 168 7.12 -6.00 1.33
CA LEU A 168 8.23 -5.78 0.39
C LEU A 168 7.99 -6.51 -0.95
N ASP A 169 8.67 -6.05 -2.00
CA ASP A 169 8.50 -6.56 -3.36
C ASP A 169 8.82 -8.04 -3.49
N GLY A 170 9.86 -8.52 -2.80
CA GLY A 170 10.24 -9.92 -2.79
C GLY A 170 9.13 -10.82 -2.26
N GLY A 171 8.31 -10.32 -1.31
CA GLY A 171 7.14 -11.03 -0.81
C GLY A 171 6.11 -11.29 -1.91
N ARG A 172 5.94 -10.30 -2.81
CA ARG A 172 5.06 -10.40 -4.00
C ARG A 172 5.69 -11.22 -5.12
N ILE A 173 7.00 -11.14 -5.34
CA ILE A 173 7.69 -11.99 -6.33
C ILE A 173 7.63 -13.47 -5.92
N ALA A 174 7.72 -13.76 -4.62
CA ALA A 174 7.66 -15.10 -4.09
C ALA A 174 6.34 -15.83 -4.39
N THR A 175 5.22 -15.11 -4.59
CA THR A 175 3.94 -15.73 -5.00
C THR A 175 4.06 -16.42 -6.36
N ALA A 176 4.86 -15.87 -7.27
CA ALA A 176 5.07 -16.42 -8.61
C ALA A 176 6.22 -17.42 -8.70
N VAL A 177 7.23 -17.32 -7.83
CA VAL A 177 8.42 -18.20 -7.87
C VAL A 177 8.18 -19.48 -7.06
N THR A 178 8.10 -19.36 -5.74
CA THR A 178 7.74 -20.47 -4.84
C THR A 178 7.41 -19.93 -3.45
N ARG A 179 6.37 -20.49 -2.83
CA ARG A 179 5.95 -20.14 -1.46
C ARG A 179 7.02 -20.47 -0.41
N TRP A 180 7.97 -21.36 -0.72
CA TRP A 180 9.10 -21.67 0.15
C TRP A 180 10.02 -20.46 0.39
N LEU A 181 10.04 -19.47 -0.52
CA LEU A 181 10.80 -18.23 -0.29
C LEU A 181 10.30 -17.48 0.96
N TRP A 182 9.02 -17.60 1.33
CA TRP A 182 8.51 -16.95 2.54
C TRP A 182 9.13 -17.50 3.83
N LEU A 183 9.52 -18.78 3.87
CA LEU A 183 10.27 -19.33 5.01
C LEU A 183 11.70 -18.78 5.05
N VAL A 184 12.32 -18.61 3.87
CA VAL A 184 13.61 -17.91 3.77
C VAL A 184 13.47 -16.47 4.27
N GLY A 185 12.36 -15.80 3.97
CA GLY A 185 12.03 -14.47 4.47
C GLY A 185 11.82 -14.43 5.98
N LEU A 186 11.18 -15.45 6.56
CA LEU A 186 10.99 -15.54 7.99
C LEU A 186 12.32 -15.71 8.74
N ILE A 187 13.19 -16.60 8.27
CA ILE A 187 14.50 -16.83 8.89
C ILE A 187 15.45 -15.65 8.63
N GLY A 188 15.57 -15.23 7.37
CA GLY A 188 16.44 -14.13 6.96
C GLY A 188 16.02 -12.79 7.59
N GLY A 189 14.73 -12.51 7.65
CA GLY A 189 14.20 -11.31 8.31
C GLY A 189 14.56 -11.26 9.79
N LEU A 190 14.52 -12.39 10.51
CA LEU A 190 14.94 -12.46 11.91
C LEU A 190 16.44 -12.14 12.06
N VAL A 191 17.30 -12.66 11.17
CA VAL A 191 18.74 -12.34 11.16
C VAL A 191 18.96 -10.85 10.93
N VAL A 192 18.26 -10.26 9.97
CA VAL A 192 18.35 -8.82 9.66
C VAL A 192 17.90 -7.97 10.84
N ILE A 193 16.83 -8.37 11.56
CA ILE A 193 16.37 -7.66 12.77
C ILE A 193 17.42 -7.70 13.86
N ILE A 194 18.04 -8.87 14.10
CA ILE A 194 19.09 -9.02 15.12
C ILE A 194 20.28 -8.13 14.77
N TYR A 195 20.67 -8.08 13.49
CA TYR A 195 21.79 -7.28 13.01
C TYR A 195 21.51 -5.77 13.06
N LEU A 196 20.37 -5.32 12.52
CA LEU A 196 20.01 -3.90 12.42
C LEU A 196 19.46 -3.32 13.73
N ARG A 197 19.06 -4.16 14.70
CA ARG A 197 18.41 -3.79 15.97
C ARG A 197 17.27 -2.77 15.82
N SER A 198 16.57 -2.83 14.68
CA SER A 198 15.56 -1.85 14.31
C SER A 198 14.16 -2.34 14.67
N ILE A 199 13.46 -1.53 15.45
CA ILE A 199 12.07 -1.79 15.87
C ILE A 199 11.14 -1.84 14.64
N LEU A 200 11.40 -1.03 13.61
CA LEU A 200 10.59 -1.00 12.39
C LEU A 200 10.62 -2.34 11.65
N PHE A 201 11.81 -2.91 11.44
CA PHE A 201 11.96 -4.21 10.79
C PHE A 201 11.32 -5.33 11.61
N PHE A 202 11.37 -5.24 12.94
CA PHE A 202 10.67 -6.19 13.81
C PHE A 202 9.15 -6.15 13.63
N ILE A 203 8.56 -4.95 13.57
CA ILE A 203 7.11 -4.79 13.34
C ILE A 203 6.72 -5.38 11.97
N ILE A 204 7.45 -5.05 10.91
CA ILE A 204 7.19 -5.56 9.55
C ILE A 204 7.24 -7.09 9.53
N TRP A 205 8.28 -7.67 10.12
CA TRP A 205 8.44 -9.12 10.19
C TRP A 205 7.35 -9.80 11.03
N ALA A 206 6.96 -9.21 12.16
CA ALA A 206 5.90 -9.76 13.01
C ALA A 206 4.54 -9.75 12.29
N MET A 207 4.24 -8.69 11.55
CA MET A 207 3.05 -8.62 10.70
C MET A 207 3.07 -9.71 9.63
N PHE A 208 4.21 -9.88 8.94
CA PHE A 208 4.36 -10.93 7.93
C PHE A 208 4.20 -12.34 8.50
N ALA A 209 4.81 -12.62 9.66
CA ALA A 209 4.70 -13.90 10.34
C ALA A 209 3.23 -14.18 10.74
N TYR A 210 2.52 -13.15 11.21
CA TYR A 210 1.10 -13.26 11.54
C TYR A 210 0.23 -13.51 10.29
N ASP A 211 0.49 -12.83 9.18
CA ASP A 211 -0.22 -13.04 7.92
C ASP A 211 -0.03 -14.47 7.39
N LEU A 212 1.19 -15.01 7.45
CA LEU A 212 1.46 -16.40 7.11
C LEU A 212 0.74 -17.38 8.04
N TYR A 213 0.75 -17.12 9.34
CA TYR A 213 0.03 -17.94 10.31
C TYR A 213 -1.48 -17.94 10.04
N LYS A 214 -2.07 -16.77 9.78
CA LYS A 214 -3.49 -16.65 9.43
C LYS A 214 -3.80 -17.46 8.16
N LYS A 215 -2.99 -17.30 7.11
CA LYS A 215 -3.18 -17.95 5.81
C LYS A 215 -3.02 -19.47 5.83
N PHE A 216 -2.03 -20.01 6.55
CA PHE A 216 -1.69 -21.43 6.49
C PHE A 216 -2.20 -22.25 7.68
N VAL A 217 -2.48 -21.62 8.82
CA VAL A 217 -2.90 -22.32 10.04
C VAL A 217 -4.35 -22.01 10.39
N LYS A 218 -4.71 -20.72 10.52
CA LYS A 218 -6.02 -20.31 11.03
C LYS A 218 -7.15 -20.50 10.02
N ASP A 219 -6.99 -19.97 8.80
CA ASP A 219 -8.08 -19.89 7.82
C ASP A 219 -7.97 -20.97 6.74
N ARG A 220 -7.19 -22.03 6.98
CA ARG A 220 -6.89 -23.10 6.00
C ARG A 220 -8.13 -23.80 5.42
N LYS A 221 -9.29 -23.73 6.09
CA LYS A 221 -10.51 -24.46 5.72
C LYS A 221 -11.76 -23.58 5.56
N GLN A 222 -11.71 -22.30 5.89
CA GLN A 222 -12.85 -21.38 5.80
C GLN A 222 -12.36 -20.07 5.20
N GLY A 223 -12.75 -19.77 3.96
CA GLY A 223 -12.57 -18.43 3.41
C GLY A 223 -13.27 -17.41 4.31
N GLU A 224 -12.63 -16.24 4.51
CA GLU A 224 -13.10 -15.20 5.42
C GLU A 224 -14.53 -14.77 5.04
N GLU A 225 -15.48 -14.94 5.98
CA GLU A 225 -16.87 -14.53 5.81
C GLU A 225 -16.99 -13.02 6.05
N ARG A 226 -17.69 -12.35 5.14
CA ARG A 226 -17.98 -10.91 5.23
C ARG A 226 -19.44 -10.66 4.92
N PHE A 227 -19.93 -9.52 5.37
CA PHE A 227 -21.26 -9.03 5.05
C PHE A 227 -21.21 -7.59 4.58
N VAL A 228 -22.17 -7.21 3.74
CA VAL A 228 -22.43 -5.82 3.34
C VAL A 228 -23.89 -5.51 3.64
N ASN A 229 -24.11 -4.38 4.30
CA ASN A 229 -25.44 -3.83 4.53
C ASN A 229 -25.74 -2.76 3.48
N ALA A 230 -26.92 -2.82 2.90
CA ALA A 230 -27.42 -1.85 1.95
C ALA A 230 -28.87 -1.49 2.28
N SER A 231 -29.20 -0.21 2.16
CA SER A 231 -30.55 0.30 2.42
C SER A 231 -31.11 0.91 1.15
N PHE A 232 -32.34 0.55 0.83
CA PHE A 232 -33.02 1.00 -0.39
C PHE A 232 -34.36 1.63 -0.07
N LEU A 233 -34.63 2.77 -0.70
CA LEU A 233 -35.91 3.47 -0.55
C LEU A 233 -36.84 3.09 -1.69
N VAL A 234 -38.04 2.62 -1.36
CA VAL A 234 -39.08 2.20 -2.31
C VAL A 234 -40.37 2.95 -2.01
N ALA A 235 -41.01 3.55 -3.02
CA ALA A 235 -42.32 4.18 -2.84
C ALA A 235 -43.40 3.10 -2.62
N ALA A 236 -44.14 3.20 -1.52
CA ALA A 236 -45.16 2.21 -1.15
C ALA A 236 -46.50 2.46 -1.83
N GLU A 237 -46.79 3.71 -2.20
CA GLU A 237 -48.11 4.12 -2.70
C GLU A 237 -48.50 3.47 -4.04
N PRO A 238 -47.61 3.39 -5.06
CA PRO A 238 -47.95 2.67 -6.29
C PRO A 238 -48.25 1.19 -6.05
N LEU A 239 -47.63 0.58 -5.03
CA LEU A 239 -47.81 -0.81 -4.66
C LEU A 239 -49.15 -1.02 -3.94
N LEU A 240 -49.50 -0.12 -3.02
CA LEU A 240 -50.80 -0.12 -2.35
C LEU A 240 -51.96 0.05 -3.34
N ALA A 241 -51.81 0.95 -4.32
CA ALA A 241 -52.81 1.18 -5.37
C ALA A 241 -53.04 -0.06 -6.26
N GLN A 242 -52.03 -0.92 -6.40
CA GLN A 242 -52.10 -2.19 -7.12
C GLN A 242 -52.54 -3.38 -6.23
N GLY A 243 -52.86 -3.13 -4.95
CA GLY A 243 -53.36 -4.15 -4.02
C GLY A 243 -52.29 -5.00 -3.35
N TYR A 244 -51.01 -4.58 -3.38
CA TYR A 244 -49.93 -5.32 -2.70
C TYR A 244 -49.98 -5.13 -1.18
N LEU A 245 -49.64 -6.19 -0.44
CA LEU A 245 -49.47 -6.15 1.00
C LEU A 245 -48.09 -5.62 1.38
N ILE A 246 -48.05 -4.55 2.18
CA ILE A 246 -46.81 -3.94 2.65
C ILE A 246 -46.25 -4.77 3.83
N PRO A 247 -44.98 -5.18 3.79
CA PRO A 247 -44.37 -5.91 4.89
C PRO A 247 -44.24 -5.07 6.16
N GLY A 248 -44.41 -5.71 7.32
CA GLY A 248 -44.21 -5.08 8.63
C GLY A 248 -42.74 -4.80 8.96
N PRO A 249 -42.44 -4.04 10.03
CA PRO A 249 -41.09 -3.57 10.30
C PRO A 249 -40.07 -4.69 10.59
N GLU A 250 -40.55 -5.75 11.23
CA GLU A 250 -39.77 -6.94 11.62
C GLU A 250 -39.72 -8.01 10.51
N HIS A 251 -40.20 -7.69 9.30
CA HIS A 251 -40.21 -8.66 8.22
C HIS A 251 -38.79 -9.04 7.80
N LYS A 252 -38.49 -10.34 7.87
CA LYS A 252 -37.23 -10.94 7.43
C LYS A 252 -37.51 -11.94 6.34
N ARG A 253 -36.72 -11.88 5.27
CA ARG A 253 -36.90 -12.75 4.11
C ARG A 253 -35.61 -12.85 3.31
N GLU A 254 -35.32 -14.03 2.78
CA GLU A 254 -34.26 -14.19 1.78
C GLU A 254 -34.72 -13.64 0.43
N LEU A 255 -33.82 -12.90 -0.21
CA LEU A 255 -34.06 -12.32 -1.52
C LEU A 255 -33.32 -13.12 -2.59
N PRO A 256 -33.94 -13.32 -3.77
CA PRO A 256 -33.19 -13.77 -4.92
C PRO A 256 -32.18 -12.68 -5.35
N PHE A 257 -31.08 -13.11 -5.95
CA PHE A 257 -30.02 -12.22 -6.39
C PHE A 257 -29.38 -12.68 -7.70
N VAL A 258 -28.82 -11.72 -8.44
CA VAL A 258 -27.94 -11.96 -9.58
C VAL A 258 -26.63 -11.24 -9.32
N THR A 259 -25.52 -11.90 -9.63
CA THR A 259 -24.19 -11.29 -9.54
C THR A 259 -23.63 -11.02 -10.92
N PHE A 260 -23.01 -9.86 -11.10
CA PHE A 260 -22.26 -9.53 -12.30
C PHE A 260 -20.99 -8.75 -11.93
N SER A 261 -20.09 -8.57 -12.88
CA SER A 261 -18.90 -7.75 -12.71
C SER A 261 -18.72 -6.82 -13.89
N ASP A 262 -18.24 -5.62 -13.63
CA ASP A 262 -17.83 -4.72 -14.71
C ASP A 262 -16.48 -5.14 -15.32
N LEU A 263 -16.05 -4.42 -16.35
CA LEU A 263 -14.77 -4.68 -17.01
C LEU A 263 -13.57 -4.38 -16.10
N ASP A 264 -13.74 -3.48 -15.13
CA ASP A 264 -12.74 -3.13 -14.14
C ASP A 264 -12.57 -4.22 -13.07
N GLY A 265 -13.55 -5.13 -12.95
CA GLY A 265 -13.56 -6.26 -12.02
C GLY A 265 -14.28 -5.96 -10.70
N GLN A 266 -15.00 -4.84 -10.62
CA GLN A 266 -15.89 -4.55 -9.52
C GLN A 266 -17.09 -5.50 -9.59
N GLN A 267 -17.30 -6.28 -8.53
CA GLN A 267 -18.45 -7.19 -8.43
C GLN A 267 -19.66 -6.43 -7.88
N TYR A 268 -20.82 -6.68 -8.49
CA TYR A 268 -22.10 -6.14 -8.09
C TYR A 268 -23.07 -7.28 -7.77
N VAL A 269 -23.90 -7.05 -6.77
CA VAL A 269 -25.01 -7.92 -6.41
C VAL A 269 -26.29 -7.16 -6.64
N ASN A 270 -27.11 -7.69 -7.53
CA ASN A 270 -28.44 -7.18 -7.81
C ASN A 270 -29.44 -8.02 -7.02
N VAL A 271 -30.03 -7.43 -6.00
CA VAL A 271 -31.09 -8.04 -5.19
C VAL A 271 -32.44 -7.57 -5.72
N PHE A 272 -33.40 -8.49 -5.80
CA PHE A 272 -34.74 -8.14 -6.24
C PHE A 272 -35.80 -8.76 -5.34
N TRP A 273 -36.90 -8.03 -5.17
CA TRP A 273 -38.08 -8.49 -4.45
C TRP A 273 -39.29 -8.32 -5.38
N GLU A 274 -39.66 -9.41 -6.05
CA GLU A 274 -40.74 -9.42 -7.05
C GLU A 274 -42.06 -8.89 -6.50
N GLY A 275 -42.42 -9.29 -5.28
CA GLY A 275 -43.65 -8.83 -4.60
C GLY A 275 -43.70 -7.32 -4.29
N LEU A 276 -42.58 -6.60 -4.37
CA LEU A 276 -42.54 -5.13 -4.23
C LEU A 276 -42.06 -4.44 -5.51
N HIS A 277 -41.89 -5.18 -6.62
CA HIS A 277 -41.24 -4.71 -7.85
C HIS A 277 -39.92 -3.97 -7.57
N PHE A 278 -39.22 -4.38 -6.51
CA PHE A 278 -38.03 -3.72 -6.03
C PHE A 278 -36.79 -4.38 -6.63
N GLN A 279 -35.85 -3.55 -7.08
CA GLN A 279 -34.54 -3.98 -7.53
C GLN A 279 -33.46 -3.04 -6.98
N GLY A 280 -32.44 -3.59 -6.35
CA GLY A 280 -31.35 -2.84 -5.74
C GLY A 280 -30.00 -3.41 -6.14
N THR A 281 -29.06 -2.55 -6.56
CA THR A 281 -27.70 -2.96 -6.92
C THR A 281 -26.72 -2.50 -5.86
N VAL A 282 -25.92 -3.43 -5.34
CA VAL A 282 -24.90 -3.17 -4.31
C VAL A 282 -23.51 -3.52 -4.86
N PRO A 283 -22.54 -2.60 -4.87
CA PRO A 283 -21.15 -2.93 -5.13
C PRO A 283 -20.52 -3.66 -3.94
N LEU A 284 -19.78 -4.74 -4.18
CA LEU A 284 -19.02 -5.42 -3.13
C LEU A 284 -17.62 -4.83 -3.00
N MET A 285 -17.16 -4.59 -1.77
CA MET A 285 -15.79 -4.10 -1.56
C MET A 285 -14.72 -5.09 -2.02
N HIS A 286 -15.02 -6.39 -2.02
CA HIS A 286 -14.11 -7.45 -2.44
C HIS A 286 -14.89 -8.51 -3.22
N GLN A 287 -14.22 -9.17 -4.16
CA GLN A 287 -14.83 -10.29 -4.88
C GLN A 287 -15.11 -11.47 -3.94
N GLY A 288 -16.27 -12.08 -4.10
CA GLY A 288 -16.68 -13.18 -3.26
C GLY A 288 -17.84 -13.98 -3.81
N ILE A 289 -17.99 -15.18 -3.26
CA ILE A 289 -19.13 -16.05 -3.54
C ILE A 289 -20.23 -15.65 -2.57
N ILE A 290 -21.33 -15.13 -3.10
CA ILE A 290 -22.52 -14.80 -2.31
C ILE A 290 -23.11 -16.08 -1.76
N LYS A 291 -23.31 -16.13 -0.45
CA LYS A 291 -23.96 -17.26 0.23
C LYS A 291 -25.46 -17.06 0.30
N ARG A 292 -25.89 -15.86 0.68
CA ARG A 292 -27.29 -15.47 0.74
C ARG A 292 -27.44 -13.94 0.78
N THR A 293 -28.61 -13.47 0.38
CA THR A 293 -29.04 -12.09 0.57
C THR A 293 -30.38 -12.10 1.30
N HIS A 294 -30.56 -11.23 2.28
CA HIS A 294 -31.79 -11.20 3.06
C HIS A 294 -32.12 -9.82 3.58
N VAL A 295 -33.41 -9.57 3.73
CA VAL A 295 -33.94 -8.38 4.42
C VAL A 295 -33.76 -8.58 5.91
N THR A 296 -33.08 -7.63 6.55
CA THR A 296 -32.88 -7.60 8.00
C THR A 296 -33.99 -6.82 8.68
N ARG A 297 -34.47 -5.75 8.05
CA ARG A 297 -35.51 -4.86 8.56
C ARG A 297 -36.18 -4.08 7.43
N VAL A 298 -37.44 -3.70 7.62
CA VAL A 298 -38.14 -2.73 6.78
C VAL A 298 -38.56 -1.56 7.67
N GLU A 299 -38.32 -0.32 7.26
CA GLU A 299 -38.81 0.86 7.99
C GLU A 299 -39.83 1.60 7.14
N HIS A 300 -40.95 1.98 7.77
CA HIS A 300 -41.97 2.81 7.15
C HIS A 300 -41.62 4.28 7.37
N LEU A 301 -41.38 5.00 6.29
CA LEU A 301 -41.04 6.42 6.30
C LEU A 301 -42.16 7.21 5.63
N GLN A 302 -42.82 8.07 6.40
CA GLN A 302 -43.76 9.02 5.84
C GLN A 302 -42.98 10.25 5.35
N LYS A 303 -43.03 10.51 4.04
CA LYS A 303 -42.46 11.72 3.42
C LYS A 303 -43.57 12.61 2.86
N GLU A 304 -43.21 13.82 2.47
CA GLU A 304 -44.14 14.82 1.89
C GLU A 304 -44.81 14.31 0.61
N ASP A 305 -44.11 13.46 -0.15
CA ASP A 305 -44.54 12.83 -1.39
C ASP A 305 -45.18 11.44 -1.19
N GLY A 306 -45.29 10.97 0.06
CA GLY A 306 -46.02 9.75 0.38
C GLY A 306 -45.33 8.74 1.30
N LEU A 307 -45.97 7.59 1.48
CA LEU A 307 -45.40 6.47 2.23
C LEU A 307 -44.26 5.80 1.44
N HIS A 308 -43.10 5.68 2.08
CA HIS A 308 -41.93 5.01 1.56
C HIS A 308 -41.47 3.87 2.48
N LEU A 309 -40.92 2.81 1.89
CA LEU A 309 -40.29 1.70 2.60
C LEU A 309 -38.78 1.84 2.49
N MET A 310 -38.08 1.90 3.62
CA MET A 310 -36.63 1.69 3.67
C MET A 310 -36.37 0.21 3.91
N ILE A 311 -35.91 -0.49 2.88
CA ILE A 311 -35.58 -1.91 2.95
C ILE A 311 -34.10 -2.04 3.29
N HIS A 312 -33.79 -2.59 4.46
CA HIS A 312 -32.43 -2.90 4.89
C HIS A 312 -32.11 -4.34 4.50
N CYS A 313 -31.11 -4.50 3.63
CA CYS A 313 -30.65 -5.79 3.12
C CYS A 313 -29.23 -6.07 3.62
N GLN A 314 -28.99 -7.32 4.01
CA GLN A 314 -27.66 -7.83 4.30
C GLN A 314 -27.29 -8.89 3.27
N ILE A 315 -26.08 -8.75 2.71
CA ILE A 315 -25.50 -9.66 1.74
C ILE A 315 -24.34 -10.38 2.43
N ASP A 316 -24.51 -11.67 2.69
CA ASP A 316 -23.48 -12.52 3.27
C ASP A 316 -22.69 -13.18 2.14
N TYR A 317 -21.37 -13.02 2.16
CA TYR A 317 -20.49 -13.55 1.13
C TYR A 317 -19.19 -14.06 1.72
N GLN A 318 -18.63 -15.04 1.06
CA GLN A 318 -17.32 -15.57 1.38
C GLN A 318 -16.32 -14.96 0.40
N LEU A 319 -15.24 -14.38 0.92
CA LEU A 319 -14.12 -13.95 0.09
C LEU A 319 -13.64 -15.13 -0.76
N TYR A 320 -13.64 -14.94 -2.07
CA TYR A 320 -13.18 -15.94 -3.02
C TYR A 320 -11.88 -15.46 -3.63
N GLU A 321 -10.78 -16.09 -3.21
CA GLU A 321 -9.48 -15.92 -3.85
C GLU A 321 -9.42 -16.91 -5.01
N ASN A 322 -9.28 -16.40 -6.25
CA ASN A 322 -9.29 -17.26 -7.43
C ASN A 322 -8.08 -18.20 -7.41
N ASP A 323 -8.28 -19.51 -7.35
CA ASP A 323 -7.19 -20.49 -7.32
C ASP A 323 -6.23 -20.37 -8.53
N LYS A 324 -6.74 -19.89 -9.68
CA LYS A 324 -5.92 -19.60 -10.87
C LYS A 324 -4.93 -18.45 -10.67
N TYR A 325 -5.11 -17.62 -9.65
CA TYR A 325 -4.17 -16.54 -9.32
C TYR A 325 -2.74 -17.06 -9.13
N TYR A 326 -2.60 -18.21 -8.49
CA TYR A 326 -1.32 -18.87 -8.20
C TYR A 326 -0.91 -19.88 -9.27
N ASP A 327 -1.69 -20.05 -10.34
CA ASP A 327 -1.39 -20.97 -11.43
C ASP A 327 -0.36 -20.35 -12.37
N VAL A 328 0.90 -20.37 -11.93
CA VAL A 328 2.03 -19.82 -12.68
C VAL A 328 2.66 -20.90 -13.55
N PRO A 329 2.75 -20.69 -14.88
CA PRO A 329 3.46 -21.62 -15.78
C PRO A 329 4.89 -21.86 -15.33
N THR A 330 5.37 -23.10 -15.41
CA THR A 330 6.73 -23.47 -14.96
C THR A 330 7.82 -22.61 -15.62
N SER A 331 7.66 -22.23 -16.88
CA SER A 331 8.58 -21.32 -17.58
C SER A 331 8.64 -19.93 -16.96
N ALA A 332 7.51 -19.40 -16.50
CA ALA A 332 7.46 -18.12 -15.79
C ALA A 332 8.13 -18.24 -14.41
N ARG A 333 7.89 -19.33 -13.66
CA ARG A 333 8.54 -19.58 -12.36
C ARG A 333 10.07 -19.50 -12.47
N TRP A 334 10.64 -20.19 -13.46
CA TRP A 334 12.09 -20.17 -13.69
C TRP A 334 12.59 -18.80 -14.13
N LYS A 335 11.88 -18.11 -15.04
CA LYS A 335 12.26 -16.75 -15.47
C LYS A 335 12.33 -15.77 -14.29
N PHE A 336 11.28 -15.71 -13.47
CA PHE A 336 11.26 -14.83 -12.30
C PHE A 336 12.25 -15.29 -11.23
N GLY A 337 12.36 -16.60 -10.98
CA GLY A 337 13.29 -17.14 -9.99
C GLY A 337 14.75 -16.84 -10.35
N THR A 338 15.15 -17.05 -11.61
CA THR A 338 16.50 -16.72 -12.08
C THR A 338 16.74 -15.21 -12.07
N ALA A 339 15.80 -14.39 -12.54
CA ALA A 339 15.95 -12.94 -12.52
C ALA A 339 16.09 -12.40 -11.08
N TYR A 340 15.27 -12.90 -10.16
CA TYR A 340 15.32 -12.56 -8.74
C TYR A 340 16.66 -12.94 -8.11
N ALA A 341 17.12 -14.18 -8.33
CA ALA A 341 18.39 -14.67 -7.77
C ALA A 341 19.60 -13.91 -8.33
N LEU A 342 19.63 -13.67 -9.64
CA LEU A 342 20.70 -12.90 -10.27
C LEU A 342 20.73 -11.46 -9.78
N LEU A 343 19.57 -10.81 -9.65
CA LEU A 343 19.50 -9.44 -9.16
C LEU A 343 19.95 -9.35 -7.69
N ALA A 344 19.52 -10.28 -6.84
CA ALA A 344 19.96 -10.34 -5.45
C ALA A 344 21.48 -10.56 -5.34
N ALA A 345 22.03 -11.52 -6.08
CA ALA A 345 23.48 -11.78 -6.11
C ALA A 345 24.26 -10.57 -6.63
N PHE A 346 23.77 -9.92 -7.68
CA PHE A 346 24.36 -8.70 -8.22
C PHE A 346 24.37 -7.57 -7.19
N LEU A 347 23.26 -7.33 -6.50
CA LEU A 347 23.17 -6.29 -5.47
C LEU A 347 24.12 -6.55 -4.30
N ILE A 348 24.23 -7.80 -3.84
CA ILE A 348 25.20 -8.20 -2.81
C ILE A 348 26.63 -7.92 -3.28
N GLY A 349 26.95 -8.33 -4.52
CA GLY A 349 28.26 -8.09 -5.12
C GLY A 349 28.59 -6.59 -5.25
N MET A 350 27.63 -5.77 -5.68
CA MET A 350 27.81 -4.33 -5.80
C MET A 350 27.97 -3.65 -4.43
N MET A 351 27.22 -4.06 -3.42
CA MET A 351 27.39 -3.55 -2.06
C MET A 351 28.79 -3.87 -1.51
N TRP A 352 29.25 -5.10 -1.71
CA TRP A 352 30.61 -5.52 -1.33
C TRP A 352 31.68 -4.70 -2.09
N TYR A 353 31.50 -4.52 -3.40
CA TYR A 353 32.43 -3.73 -4.22
C TYR A 353 32.49 -2.25 -3.81
N VAL A 354 31.34 -1.63 -3.53
CA VAL A 354 31.31 -0.24 -3.03
C VAL A 354 32.04 -0.13 -1.69
N HIS A 355 31.89 -1.12 -0.81
CA HIS A 355 32.58 -1.17 0.46
C HIS A 355 34.10 -1.28 0.30
N GLU A 356 34.56 -2.13 -0.62
CA GLU A 356 35.97 -2.29 -0.97
C GLU A 356 36.57 -1.00 -1.54
N VAL A 357 35.89 -0.36 -2.51
CA VAL A 357 36.35 0.88 -3.16
C VAL A 357 36.40 2.06 -2.19
N THR A 358 35.49 2.13 -1.23
CA THR A 358 35.45 3.23 -0.25
C THR A 358 36.40 3.03 0.92
N GLY A 359 37.00 1.85 1.07
CA GLY A 359 37.94 1.55 2.15
C GLY A 359 37.33 1.62 3.55
N LEU A 360 36.01 1.40 3.68
CA LEU A 360 35.29 1.40 4.97
C LEU A 360 35.59 0.12 5.78
N ASN A 361 36.85 -0.31 5.89
CA ASN A 361 37.26 -1.30 6.88
C ASN A 361 37.37 -0.61 8.25
N GLY A 362 36.24 -0.52 8.96
CA GLY A 362 36.15 0.07 10.31
C GLY A 362 34.75 0.06 10.87
#